data_AF-A0A1I8B2X5-F1
#
_entry.id   AF-A0A1I8B2X5-F1
#
_cell.length_a   1.000
_cell.length_b   1.000
_cell.length_c   1.000
_cell.angle_alpha   90.00
_cell.angle_beta   90.00
_cell.angle_gamma   90.00
#
_symmetry.space_group_name_H-M   'P 1'
#
loop_
_entity.id
_entity.type
_entity.pdbx_description
1 polymer ?
#
loop_
_entity_poly.entity_id
_entity_poly.type
_entity_poly.pdbx_seq_one_letter_code
_entity_poly.pdbx_strand_id
1 'polypeptide(L)'
;MKNCESVRYLLKLDESWSSGQLPVTVFIDYQVRENAYVKHSKHLGNGTLMDGWFTGTFPVWRTPELRTHELCVQFAWPRSLNQYRLCRTFLRGRSSLDCDPFSYYTQYSVASKSYNNKNKLIDFVIYITLIAIIFKLINNKINF
;
A
#
# COMPACT_ATOMS: atom_id res chain seq x y z
N MET A 1 35.11 7.95 -5.79
CA MET A 1 33.84 7.27 -5.46
C MET A 1 32.84 8.34 -5.06
N LYS A 2 31.69 8.44 -5.75
CA LYS A 2 30.66 9.45 -5.42
C LYS A 2 29.80 8.89 -4.28
N ASN A 3 29.81 9.56 -3.13
CA ASN A 3 29.00 9.17 -1.98
C ASN A 3 27.50 9.34 -2.31
N CYS A 4 26.65 8.38 -1.92
CA CYS A 4 25.19 8.53 -1.95
C CYS A 4 24.81 9.53 -0.88
N GLU A 5 24.85 10.82 -1.20
CA GLU A 5 24.51 11.84 -0.20
C GLU A 5 23.01 12.04 -0.09
N SER A 6 22.28 11.90 -1.20
CA SER A 6 20.84 12.04 -1.26
C SER A 6 20.19 11.10 -2.28
N VAL A 7 18.91 10.81 -2.05
CA VAL A 7 18.06 10.02 -2.93
C VAL A 7 16.82 10.85 -3.27
N ARG A 8 16.47 10.86 -4.56
CA ARG A 8 15.22 11.41 -5.07
C ARG A 8 14.25 10.27 -5.34
N TYR A 9 13.00 10.44 -4.95
CA TYR A 9 11.93 9.47 -5.16
C TYR A 9 10.73 10.12 -5.86
N LEU A 10 10.04 9.32 -6.67
CA LEU A 10 8.79 9.66 -7.31
C LEU A 10 7.75 8.57 -7.02
N LEU A 11 6.59 8.98 -6.55
CA LEU A 11 5.43 8.13 -6.30
C LEU A 11 4.38 8.45 -7.35
N LYS A 12 3.96 7.43 -8.09
CA LYS A 12 2.82 7.50 -9.00
C LYS A 12 1.74 6.52 -8.54
N LEU A 13 0.50 6.98 -8.39
CA LEU A 13 -0.65 6.06 -8.31
C LEU A 13 -0.92 5.48 -9.70
N ASP A 14 -1.26 4.20 -9.73
CA ASP A 14 -1.74 3.59 -10.97
C ASP A 14 -3.03 4.27 -11.44
N GLU A 15 -3.21 4.31 -12.76
CA GLU A 15 -4.41 4.82 -13.43
C GLU A 15 -5.65 3.96 -13.11
N SER A 16 -5.45 2.73 -12.60
CA SER A 16 -6.54 1.87 -12.12
C SER A 16 -7.20 2.33 -10.81
N TRP A 17 -6.67 3.35 -10.13
CA TRP A 17 -7.29 3.87 -8.92
C TRP A 17 -8.55 4.67 -9.25
N SER A 18 -9.69 4.24 -8.73
CA SER A 18 -10.98 4.89 -8.99
C SER A 18 -11.08 6.25 -8.30
N SER A 19 -11.87 7.17 -8.85
CA SER A 19 -12.15 8.49 -8.26
C SER A 19 -12.69 8.42 -6.83
N GLY A 20 -13.38 7.33 -6.47
CA GLY A 20 -13.88 7.08 -5.11
C GLY A 20 -12.80 6.74 -4.08
N GLN A 21 -11.55 6.53 -4.50
CA GLN A 21 -10.39 6.28 -3.63
C GLN A 21 -9.48 7.52 -3.53
N LEU A 22 -9.79 8.60 -4.23
CA LEU A 22 -9.09 9.86 -4.11
C LEU A 22 -9.79 10.76 -3.08
N PRO A 23 -9.04 11.65 -2.39
CA PRO A 23 -7.59 11.77 -2.42
C PRO A 23 -6.89 10.65 -1.63
N VAL A 24 -5.67 10.28 -2.03
CA VAL A 24 -4.85 9.31 -1.28
C VAL A 24 -3.78 10.05 -0.48
N THR A 25 -3.81 9.91 0.84
CA THR A 25 -2.73 10.38 1.72
C THR A 25 -1.61 9.34 1.72
N VAL A 26 -0.37 9.80 1.53
CA VAL A 26 0.84 8.99 1.65
C VAL A 26 1.67 9.43 2.84
N PHE A 27 2.21 8.47 3.57
CA PHE A 27 3.18 8.67 4.64
C PHE A 27 4.48 7.98 4.21
N ILE A 28 5.58 8.73 4.22
CA ILE A 28 6.82 8.29 3.61
C ILE A 28 7.87 8.17 4.70
N ASP A 29 8.38 6.96 4.89
CA ASP A 29 9.41 6.65 5.87
C ASP A 29 10.65 6.11 5.17
N TYR A 30 11.81 6.52 5.65
CA TYR A 30 13.10 5.94 5.31
C TYR A 30 13.54 5.00 6.43
N GLN A 31 13.95 3.78 6.08
CA GLN A 31 14.41 2.78 7.03
C GLN A 31 15.79 2.26 6.69
N VAL A 32 16.57 1.96 7.73
CA VAL A 32 17.81 1.22 7.65
C VAL A 32 17.64 -0.06 8.43
N ARG A 33 17.88 -1.17 7.76
CA ARG A 33 17.78 -2.52 8.29
C ARG A 33 19.13 -3.17 8.39
N GLU A 34 19.24 -4.02 9.39
CA GLU A 34 20.35 -4.94 9.57
C GLU A 34 19.72 -6.32 9.72
N ASN A 35 19.94 -7.17 8.72
CA ASN A 35 19.23 -8.43 8.56
C ASN A 35 17.70 -8.19 8.56
N ALA A 36 16.97 -8.86 9.45
CA ALA A 36 15.52 -8.74 9.57
C ALA A 36 15.05 -7.52 10.37
N TYR A 37 15.93 -6.79 11.06
CA TYR A 37 15.54 -5.78 12.04
C TYR A 37 15.71 -4.35 11.52
N VAL A 38 14.74 -3.48 11.80
CA VAL A 38 14.85 -2.03 11.56
C VAL A 38 15.71 -1.43 12.66
N LYS A 39 16.86 -0.86 12.30
CA LYS A 39 17.79 -0.21 13.23
C LYS A 39 17.62 1.31 13.28
N HIS A 40 17.20 1.89 12.17
CA HIS A 40 16.89 3.30 12.07
C HIS A 40 15.64 3.47 11.21
N SER A 41 14.79 4.41 11.62
CA SER A 41 13.61 4.82 10.86
C SER A 41 13.48 6.33 10.99
N LYS A 42 13.24 7.00 9.87
CA LYS A 42 13.01 8.44 9.82
C LYS A 42 11.79 8.71 8.96
N HIS A 43 10.82 9.40 9.54
CA HIS A 43 9.72 9.94 8.76
C HIS A 43 10.23 11.06 7.87
N LEU A 44 9.99 10.94 6.56
CA LEU A 44 10.42 11.93 5.56
C LEU A 44 9.35 12.98 5.30
N GLY A 45 8.08 12.61 5.41
CA GLY A 45 6.96 13.53 5.25
C GLY A 45 5.68 12.84 4.81
N ASN A 46 4.66 13.68 4.66
CA ASN A 46 3.33 13.31 4.22
C ASN A 46 3.01 14.00 2.90
N GLY A 47 2.18 13.36 2.09
CA GLY A 47 1.70 13.90 0.83
C GLY A 47 0.25 13.53 0.59
N THR A 48 -0.42 14.30 -0.26
CA THR A 48 -1.75 13.95 -0.75
C THR A 48 -1.71 13.87 -2.26
N LEU A 49 -2.03 12.70 -2.79
CA LEU A 49 -2.11 12.42 -4.21
C LEU A 49 -3.54 12.71 -4.68
N MET A 50 -3.70 13.85 -5.36
CA MET A 50 -4.94 14.27 -6.02
C MET A 50 -4.91 13.84 -7.50
N ASP A 51 -3.83 14.19 -8.21
CA ASP A 51 -3.67 13.96 -9.66
C ASP A 51 -2.59 12.89 -9.96
N GLY A 52 -2.26 12.08 -8.97
CA GLY A 52 -1.50 10.85 -9.15
C GLY A 52 0.02 10.92 -8.96
N TRP A 53 0.63 12.09 -8.67
CA TRP A 53 2.09 12.20 -8.51
C TRP A 53 2.53 12.89 -7.21
N PHE A 54 3.58 12.35 -6.57
CA PHE A 54 4.25 12.96 -5.42
C PHE A 54 5.75 12.70 -5.50
N THR A 55 6.58 13.71 -5.26
CA THR A 55 8.04 13.60 -5.37
C THR A 55 8.71 14.18 -4.14
N GLY A 56 9.89 13.67 -3.81
CA GLY A 56 10.70 14.22 -2.74
C GLY A 56 12.17 13.83 -2.86
N THR A 57 12.99 14.45 -2.03
CA THR A 57 14.42 14.16 -1.93
C THR A 57 14.81 14.11 -0.46
N PHE A 58 15.70 13.20 -0.09
CA PHE A 58 16.17 13.07 1.30
C PHE A 58 17.63 12.65 1.36
N PRO A 59 18.37 13.06 2.41
CA PRO A 59 19.75 12.62 2.59
C PRO A 59 19.81 11.15 3.03
N VAL A 60 20.77 10.41 2.51
CA VAL A 60 21.00 9.01 2.92
C VAL A 60 21.86 9.00 4.18
N TRP A 61 21.42 8.23 5.17
CA TRP A 61 22.21 8.01 6.39
C TRP A 61 23.45 7.17 6.06
N ARG A 62 24.65 7.64 6.42
CA ARG A 62 25.88 6.86 6.22
C ARG A 62 25.94 5.70 7.21
N THR A 63 26.06 4.48 6.69
CA THR A 63 26.03 3.25 7.47
C THR A 63 27.21 2.33 7.09
N PRO A 64 27.57 1.38 7.97
CA PRO A 64 28.51 0.32 7.62
C PRO A 64 28.01 -0.54 6.46
N GLU A 65 28.95 -1.21 5.79
CA GLU A 65 28.80 -1.96 4.54
C GLU A 65 27.82 -3.14 4.57
N LEU A 66 27.10 -3.42 5.66
CA LEU A 66 26.14 -4.54 5.77
C LEU A 66 24.68 -4.09 5.89
N ARG A 67 24.41 -2.78 5.89
CA ARG A 67 23.04 -2.28 6.11
C ARG A 67 22.25 -2.18 4.82
N THR A 68 20.96 -2.45 4.94
CA THR A 68 19.98 -2.35 3.84
C THR A 68 19.13 -1.11 4.03
N HIS A 69 18.97 -0.31 2.99
CA HIS A 69 18.20 0.93 3.05
C HIS A 69 16.90 0.76 2.28
N GLU A 70 15.79 1.12 2.91
CA GLU A 70 14.46 0.97 2.36
C GLU A 70 13.72 2.31 2.39
N LEU A 71 12.94 2.56 1.33
CA LEU A 71 11.92 3.59 1.31
C LEU A 71 10.57 2.89 1.49
N CYS A 72 9.86 3.24 2.55
CA CYS A 72 8.55 2.73 2.87
C CYS A 72 7.50 3.81 2.62
N VAL A 73 6.41 3.44 1.94
CA VAL A 73 5.27 4.31 1.67
C VAL A 73 4.03 3.63 2.20
N GLN A 74 3.29 4.35 3.02
CA GLN A 74 2.00 3.93 3.53
C GLN A 74 0.90 4.76 2.89
N PHE A 75 -0.12 4.11 2.36
CA PHE A 75 -1.24 4.73 1.68
C PHE A 75 -2.48 4.66 2.57
N ALA A 76 -3.20 5.76 2.66
CA ALA A 76 -4.49 5.89 3.32
C ALA A 76 -5.45 6.65 2.40
N TRP A 77 -6.68 6.15 2.27
CA TRP A 77 -7.70 6.78 1.43
C TRP A 77 -9.08 6.70 2.09
N PRO A 78 -10.04 7.56 1.68
CA PRO A 78 -11.39 7.56 2.23
C PRO A 78 -12.02 6.16 2.19
N ARG A 79 -12.70 5.81 3.28
CA ARG A 79 -13.44 4.54 3.45
C ARG A 79 -12.56 3.27 3.48
N SER A 80 -11.23 3.40 3.42
CA SER A 80 -10.37 2.24 3.70
C SER A 80 -10.25 2.03 5.20
N LEU A 81 -10.64 0.85 5.67
CA LEU A 81 -10.32 0.40 7.03
C LEU A 81 -8.86 -0.09 7.15
N ASN A 82 -8.21 -0.34 6.01
CA ASN A 82 -6.86 -0.90 5.96
C ASN A 82 -5.88 0.14 5.40
N GLN A 83 -4.76 0.29 6.08
CA GLN A 83 -3.63 1.02 5.55
C GLN A 83 -2.73 0.05 4.80
N TYR A 84 -2.30 0.41 3.59
CA TYR A 84 -1.38 -0.40 2.82
C TYR A 84 0.03 0.16 2.95
N ARG A 85 0.98 -0.63 3.43
CA ARG A 85 2.40 -0.24 3.54
C ARG A 85 3.23 -1.04 2.56
N LEU A 86 4.07 -0.35 1.80
CA LEU A 86 5.01 -0.94 0.87
C LEU A 86 6.42 -0.44 1.17
N CYS A 87 7.40 -1.33 1.24
CA CYS A 87 8.80 -0.97 1.43
C CYS A 87 9.62 -1.48 0.25
N ARG A 88 10.50 -0.62 -0.30
CA ARG A 88 11.45 -0.98 -1.36
C ARG A 88 12.86 -0.71 -0.92
N THR A 89 13.68 -1.74 -1.03
CA THR A 89 15.13 -1.63 -0.87
C THR A 89 15.75 -0.88 -2.05
N PHE A 90 16.54 0.16 -1.78
CA PHE A 90 17.28 0.90 -2.80
C PHE A 90 18.80 0.89 -2.60
N LEU A 91 19.27 0.42 -1.43
CA LEU A 91 20.69 0.18 -1.18
C LEU A 91 20.87 -1.11 -0.37
N ARG A 92 21.75 -2.01 -0.80
CA ARG A 92 22.11 -3.23 -0.05
C ARG A 92 23.62 -3.23 0.20
N GLY A 93 24.01 -3.28 1.47
CA GLY A 93 25.39 -3.37 1.86
C GLY A 93 26.02 -4.72 1.52
N ARG A 94 26.46 -4.93 0.27
CA ARG A 94 27.39 -6.03 -0.05
C ARG A 94 28.55 -5.65 -0.96
N SER A 95 28.42 -4.63 -1.81
CA SER A 95 29.52 -4.22 -2.67
C SER A 95 29.18 -2.95 -3.42
N SER A 96 30.13 -2.02 -3.38
CA SER A 96 30.20 -0.68 -3.97
C SER A 96 29.06 0.30 -3.69
N LEU A 97 29.51 1.44 -3.16
CA LEU A 97 29.07 2.82 -3.31
C LEU A 97 28.60 3.26 -4.73
N ASP A 98 27.97 2.40 -5.52
CA ASP A 98 27.34 2.79 -6.77
C ASP A 98 25.91 3.20 -6.48
N CYS A 99 25.81 4.47 -6.12
CA CYS A 99 24.58 5.23 -6.10
C CYS A 99 24.14 5.38 -7.54
N ASP A 100 23.50 4.36 -8.10
CA ASP A 100 23.01 4.47 -9.45
C ASP A 100 22.03 5.66 -9.48
N PRO A 101 22.33 6.75 -10.20
CA PRO A 101 21.59 8.00 -10.12
C PRO A 101 20.22 7.90 -10.81
N PHE A 102 19.80 6.68 -11.15
CA PHE A 102 18.48 6.42 -11.67
C PHE A 102 17.47 6.76 -10.59
N SER A 103 16.92 7.97 -10.71
CA SER A 103 15.51 8.27 -10.47
C SER A 103 14.71 6.98 -10.42
N TYR A 104 14.45 6.51 -9.20
CA TYR A 104 13.64 5.32 -8.98
C TYR A 104 12.21 5.71 -9.32
N TYR A 105 11.85 5.51 -10.59
CA TYR A 105 10.47 5.51 -11.04
C TYR A 105 9.86 4.23 -10.52
N THR A 106 8.94 4.37 -9.58
CA THR A 106 8.20 3.22 -9.08
C THR A 106 6.73 3.46 -9.34
N GLN A 107 6.24 2.76 -10.36
CA GLN A 107 4.84 2.73 -10.72
C GLN A 107 4.20 1.62 -9.90
N TYR A 108 3.20 1.96 -9.08
CA TYR A 108 2.57 1.01 -8.18
C TYR A 108 1.10 0.80 -8.55
N SER A 109 0.84 -0.36 -9.16
CA SER A 109 -0.48 -0.97 -9.22
C SER A 109 -0.80 -1.54 -7.84
N VAL A 110 -1.37 -0.75 -6.94
CA VAL A 110 -2.11 -1.33 -5.83
C VAL A 110 -3.38 -1.90 -6.45
N ALA A 111 -3.39 -3.19 -6.75
CA ALA A 111 -4.64 -3.89 -7.00
C ALA A 111 -5.50 -3.63 -5.77
N SER A 112 -6.53 -2.79 -5.93
CA SER A 112 -7.57 -2.75 -4.92
C SER A 112 -8.01 -4.19 -4.81
N LYS A 113 -7.79 -4.81 -3.64
CA LYS A 113 -8.59 -5.98 -3.30
C LYS A 113 -10.00 -5.43 -3.20
N SER A 114 -10.65 -5.32 -4.36
CA SER A 114 -12.08 -5.19 -4.51
C SER A 114 -12.60 -6.28 -3.61
N TYR A 115 -13.12 -5.87 -2.46
CA TYR A 115 -13.78 -6.77 -1.55
C TYR A 115 -14.91 -7.37 -2.38
N ASN A 116 -14.73 -8.63 -2.82
CA ASN A 116 -15.56 -9.26 -3.83
C ASN A 116 -17.02 -9.19 -3.39
N ASN A 117 -17.74 -8.20 -3.93
CA ASN A 117 -19.16 -7.98 -3.65
C ASN A 117 -20.02 -9.14 -4.18
N LYS A 118 -19.40 -10.10 -4.89
CA LYS A 118 -20.02 -11.35 -5.33
C LYS A 118 -20.52 -12.20 -4.15
N ASN A 119 -19.84 -12.19 -3.00
CA ASN A 119 -20.29 -13.00 -1.86
C ASN A 119 -21.53 -12.40 -1.18
N LYS A 120 -21.67 -11.07 -1.13
CA LYS A 120 -22.88 -10.43 -0.56
C LYS A 120 -24.14 -10.69 -1.37
N LEU A 121 -24.03 -10.78 -2.69
CA LEU A 121 -25.18 -11.12 -3.54
C LEU A 121 -25.62 -12.56 -3.29
N ILE A 122 -24.67 -13.49 -3.14
CA ILE A 122 -24.95 -14.89 -2.83
C ILE A 122 -25.58 -15.02 -1.44
N ASP A 123 -25.02 -14.35 -0.42
CA ASP A 123 -25.55 -14.36 0.95
C ASP A 123 -26.98 -13.79 1.01
N PHE A 124 -27.27 -12.72 0.25
CA PHE A 124 -28.60 -12.12 0.17
C PHE A 124 -29.63 -13.05 -0.52
N VAL A 125 -29.22 -13.73 -1.60
CA VAL A 125 -30.08 -14.71 -2.29
C VAL A 125 -30.37 -15.93 -1.40
N ILE A 126 -29.38 -16.41 -0.64
CA ILE A 126 -29.56 -17.49 0.34
C ILE A 126 -30.53 -17.04 1.44
N TYR A 127 -30.40 -15.81 1.93
CA TYR A 127 -31.28 -15.28 2.96
C TYR A 127 -32.75 -15.18 2.50
N ILE A 128 -33.01 -14.63 1.30
CA ILE A 128 -34.37 -14.54 0.75
C ILE A 128 -34.97 -15.93 0.52
N THR A 129 -34.19 -16.89 0.01
CA THR A 129 -34.68 -18.25 -0.23
C THR A 129 -35.02 -18.98 1.08
N LEU A 130 -34.23 -18.81 2.13
CA LEU A 130 -34.54 -19.34 3.47
C LEU A 130 -35.83 -18.75 4.04
N ILE A 131 -36.04 -17.43 3.93
CA ILE A 131 -37.29 -16.78 4.34
C ILE A 131 -38.49 -17.37 3.59
N ALA A 132 -38.39 -17.54 2.27
CA ALA A 132 -39.47 -18.08 1.46
C ALA A 132 -39.82 -19.54 1.85
N ILE A 133 -38.82 -20.36 2.15
CA ILE A 133 -39.01 -21.75 2.62
C ILE A 133 -39.71 -21.77 3.97
N ILE A 134 -39.25 -20.95 4.93
CA ILE A 134 -39.85 -20.84 6.26
C ILE A 134 -41.32 -20.41 6.14
N PHE A 135 -41.61 -19.41 5.32
CA PHE A 135 -42.98 -18.94 5.10
C PHE A 135 -43.88 -20.03 4.51
N LYS A 136 -43.36 -20.83 3.57
CA LYS A 136 -44.08 -21.96 2.97
C LYS A 136 -44.33 -23.10 3.98
N LEU A 137 -43.37 -23.38 4.86
CA LEU A 137 -43.52 -24.38 5.93
C LEU A 137 -44.55 -23.95 6.99
N ILE A 138 -44.60 -22.67 7.35
CA ILE A 138 -45.59 -22.12 8.27
C ILE A 138 -47.00 -22.24 7.68
N ASN A 139 -47.20 -21.81 6.42
CA ASN A 139 -48.50 -21.87 5.76
C ASN A 139 -49.02 -23.31 5.58
N ASN A 140 -48.13 -24.27 5.29
CA ASN A 140 -48.53 -25.68 5.18
C ASN A 140 -48.92 -26.31 6.53
N LYS A 141 -48.40 -25.80 7.65
CA LYS A 141 -48.78 -26.27 9.00
C LYS A 141 -50.13 -25.76 9.48
N ILE A 142 -50.67 -24.69 8.88
CA ILE A 142 -51.95 -24.08 9.28
C ILE A 142 -53.14 -24.74 8.55
N ASN A 143 -52.89 -25.52 7.49
CA ASN A 143 -53.93 -26.22 6.71
C ASN A 143 -54.17 -27.68 7.15
N PHE A 144 -53.84 -28.04 8.40
CA PHE A 144 -54.15 -29.34 9.00
C PHE A 144 -55.01 -29.17 10.25
#